data_AF-A0A9X2ID89-F1
#
_entry.id   AF-A0A9X2ID89-F1
#
_cell.length_a   1.000
_cell.length_b   1.000
_cell.length_c   1.000
_cell.angle_alpha   90.00
_cell.angle_beta   90.00
_cell.angle_gamma   90.00
#
_symmetry.space_group_name_H-M   'P 1'
#
loop_
_entity.id
_entity.type
_entity.pdbx_description
1 polymer ?
#
loop_
_entity_poly.entity_id
_entity_poly.type
_entity_poly.pdbx_seq_one_letter_code
_entity_poly.pdbx_strand_id
1 'polypeptide(L)'
;MSIDQGALEAVPVPTAQEVANLSGCDLVEVEQFYAGEVADQARRCRVATYTPALAAALVRRVQRAVAMSNLPLGVQIDEVGATRLGSTGPEVRRLEGPYRKVVVG
;
A
#
# COMPACT_ATOMS: atom_id res chain seq x y z
N MET A 1 -30.59 -0.33 8.32
CA MET A 1 -29.78 0.33 7.29
C MET A 1 -28.71 -0.67 6.90
N SER A 2 -29.00 -1.47 5.88
CA SER A 2 -28.22 -2.65 5.51
C SER A 2 -26.89 -2.19 4.92
N ILE A 3 -25.77 -2.47 5.59
CA ILE A 3 -24.47 -2.36 4.94
C ILE A 3 -24.39 -3.58 4.05
N ASP A 4 -24.44 -3.35 2.74
CA ASP A 4 -24.21 -4.33 1.69
C ASP A 4 -22.80 -4.92 1.89
N GLN A 5 -22.72 -5.98 2.70
CA GLN A 5 -21.55 -6.82 2.86
C GLN A 5 -21.44 -7.66 1.59
N GLY A 6 -21.13 -7.01 0.46
CA GLY A 6 -20.61 -7.70 -0.72
C GLY A 6 -19.49 -8.61 -0.23
N ALA A 7 -19.68 -9.91 -0.45
CA ALA A 7 -18.84 -10.96 0.08
C ALA A 7 -17.36 -10.55 0.02
N LEU A 8 -16.68 -10.63 1.17
CA LEU A 8 -15.23 -10.55 1.25
C LEU A 8 -14.66 -11.81 0.56
N GLU A 9 -14.75 -11.86 -0.76
CA GLU A 9 -14.10 -12.91 -1.52
C GLU A 9 -12.60 -12.78 -1.26
N ALA A 10 -12.04 -13.83 -0.69
CA ALA A 10 -10.61 -13.97 -0.55
C ALA A 10 -10.00 -13.94 -1.95
N VAL A 11 -9.30 -12.87 -2.28
CA VAL A 11 -8.48 -12.84 -3.48
C VAL A 11 -7.09 -13.39 -3.14
N PRO A 12 -6.33 -13.94 -4.10
CA PRO A 12 -4.91 -14.18 -3.87
C PRO A 12 -4.18 -12.85 -3.62
N VAL A 13 -3.01 -12.92 -2.99
CA VAL A 13 -2.09 -11.75 -2.95
C VAL A 13 -1.76 -11.39 -4.41
N PRO A 14 -1.97 -10.13 -4.84
CA PRO A 14 -1.64 -9.69 -6.19
C PRO A 14 -0.15 -9.91 -6.46
N THR A 15 0.18 -10.52 -7.58
CA THR A 15 1.55 -10.70 -8.07
C THR A 15 2.20 -9.35 -8.41
N ALA A 16 3.54 -9.33 -8.53
CA ALA A 16 4.27 -8.13 -8.97
C ALA A 16 3.76 -7.63 -10.33
N GLN A 17 3.46 -8.52 -11.27
CA GLN A 17 2.88 -8.17 -12.57
C GLN A 17 1.51 -7.51 -12.46
N GLU A 18 0.62 -8.04 -11.62
CA GLU A 18 -0.70 -7.43 -11.39
C GLU A 18 -0.58 -6.06 -10.73
N VAL A 19 0.35 -5.90 -9.78
CA VAL A 19 0.66 -4.60 -9.16
C VAL A 19 1.19 -3.61 -10.20
N ALA A 20 2.08 -4.01 -11.10
CA ALA A 20 2.57 -3.16 -12.19
C ALA A 20 1.41 -2.71 -13.10
N ASN A 21 0.57 -3.64 -13.55
CA ASN A 21 -0.59 -3.34 -14.39
C ASN A 21 -1.56 -2.35 -13.72
N LEU A 22 -1.81 -2.51 -12.41
CA LEU A 22 -2.75 -1.67 -11.65
C LEU A 22 -2.17 -0.31 -11.25
N SER A 23 -0.86 -0.23 -11.01
CA SER A 23 -0.19 1.02 -10.63
C SER A 23 0.21 1.88 -11.83
N GLY A 24 0.40 1.27 -13.00
CA GLY A 24 1.00 1.91 -14.17
C GLY A 24 2.51 2.13 -14.06
N CYS A 25 3.16 1.56 -13.04
CA CYS A 25 4.62 1.56 -12.89
C CYS A 25 5.27 0.46 -13.74
N ASP A 26 6.55 0.61 -14.07
CA ASP A 26 7.30 -0.44 -14.75
C ASP A 26 7.47 -1.67 -13.85
N LEU A 27 7.41 -2.88 -14.43
CA LEU A 27 7.53 -4.13 -13.67
C LEU A 27 8.86 -4.20 -12.91
N VAL A 28 9.96 -3.75 -13.51
CA VAL A 28 11.29 -3.82 -12.92
C VAL A 28 11.37 -2.92 -11.67
N GLU A 29 10.77 -1.73 -11.74
CA GLU A 29 10.66 -0.84 -10.59
C GLU A 29 9.77 -1.45 -9.49
N VAL A 30 8.68 -2.12 -9.87
CA VAL A 30 7.77 -2.78 -8.93
C VAL A 30 8.45 -3.93 -8.20
N GLU A 31 9.16 -4.81 -8.92
CA GLU A 31 9.85 -5.98 -8.34
C GLU A 31 10.84 -5.58 -7.23
N GLN A 32 11.50 -4.42 -7.37
CA GLN A 32 12.42 -3.88 -6.39
C GLN A 32 11.77 -3.65 -5.01
N PHE A 33 10.51 -3.21 -4.97
CA PHE A 33 9.80 -2.85 -3.73
C PHE A 33 8.74 -3.87 -3.31
N TYR A 34 8.27 -4.69 -4.25
CA TYR A 34 7.12 -5.58 -4.07
C TYR A 34 7.26 -6.50 -2.85
N ALA A 35 8.35 -7.26 -2.76
CA ALA A 35 8.55 -8.23 -1.68
C ALA A 35 8.59 -7.54 -0.30
N GLY A 36 9.21 -6.36 -0.21
CA GLY A 36 9.30 -5.58 1.02
C GLY A 36 7.94 -5.05 1.47
N GLU A 37 7.13 -4.54 0.55
CA GLU A 37 5.80 -4.02 0.86
C GLU A 37 4.79 -5.12 1.19
N VAL A 38 4.87 -6.28 0.52
CA VAL A 38 4.09 -7.48 0.91
C VAL A 38 4.43 -7.90 2.34
N ALA A 39 5.72 -7.99 2.67
CA ALA A 39 6.15 -8.36 4.01
C ALA A 39 5.72 -7.31 5.06
N ASP A 40 5.84 -6.01 4.76
CA ASP A 40 5.41 -4.95 5.66
C ASP A 40 3.90 -4.96 5.91
N GLN A 41 3.11 -5.16 4.86
CA GLN A 41 1.67 -5.30 4.98
C GLN A 41 1.29 -6.54 5.78
N ALA A 42 1.97 -7.67 5.58
CA ALA A 42 1.75 -8.90 6.35
C ALA A 42 2.13 -8.75 7.83
N ARG A 43 3.14 -7.94 8.14
CA ARG A 43 3.48 -7.58 9.52
C ARG A 43 2.36 -6.76 10.17
N ARG A 44 1.84 -5.75 9.47
CA ARG A 44 0.86 -4.79 10.00
C ARG A 44 -0.59 -5.27 9.99
N CYS A 45 -0.98 -6.09 9.02
CA CYS A 45 -2.36 -6.49 8.79
C CYS A 45 -2.56 -7.98 9.04
N ARG A 46 -3.77 -8.37 9.44
CA ARG A 46 -4.21 -9.77 9.49
C ARG A 46 -4.54 -10.21 8.06
N VAL A 47 -3.71 -11.08 7.49
CA VAL A 47 -3.77 -11.47 6.06
C VAL A 47 -4.41 -12.87 5.86
N ALA A 48 -5.12 -13.40 6.87
CA ALA A 48 -5.76 -14.72 6.76
C ALA A 48 -6.74 -14.81 5.57
N THR A 49 -7.28 -13.67 5.15
CA THR A 49 -8.03 -13.51 3.90
C THR A 49 -7.56 -12.23 3.24
N TYR A 50 -6.92 -12.34 2.08
CA TYR A 50 -6.52 -11.15 1.33
C TYR A 50 -7.76 -10.55 0.69
N THR A 51 -8.07 -9.30 1.03
CA THR A 51 -9.29 -8.64 0.56
C THR A 51 -8.96 -7.64 -0.55
N PRO A 52 -9.93 -7.25 -1.38
CA PRO A 52 -9.71 -6.21 -2.39
C PRO A 52 -9.17 -4.89 -1.80
N ALA A 53 -9.53 -4.57 -0.55
CA ALA A 53 -8.99 -3.41 0.16
C ALA A 53 -7.49 -3.55 0.47
N LEU A 54 -7.04 -4.75 0.87
CA LEU A 54 -5.62 -5.04 1.08
C LEU A 54 -4.84 -5.01 -0.24
N ALA A 55 -5.42 -5.51 -1.34
CA ALA A 55 -4.82 -5.41 -2.67
C ALA A 55 -4.63 -3.94 -3.11
N ALA A 56 -5.67 -3.12 -2.97
CA ALA A 56 -5.58 -1.69 -3.28
C ALA A 56 -4.56 -0.97 -2.38
N ALA A 57 -4.40 -1.40 -1.12
CA ALA A 57 -3.39 -0.86 -0.22
C ALA A 57 -1.97 -1.23 -0.66
N LEU A 58 -1.74 -2.47 -1.10
CA LEU A 58 -0.43 -2.93 -1.58
C LEU A 58 -0.01 -2.17 -2.83
N VAL A 59 -0.90 -2.01 -3.81
CA VAL A 59 -0.63 -1.24 -5.04
C VAL A 59 -0.18 0.18 -4.69
N ARG A 60 -0.89 0.86 -3.79
CA ARG A 60 -0.56 2.23 -3.37
C ARG A 60 0.76 2.34 -2.63
N ARG A 61 1.13 1.32 -1.85
CA ARG A 61 2.42 1.25 -1.15
C ARG A 61 3.57 1.15 -2.13
N VAL A 62 3.48 0.21 -3.07
CA VAL A 62 4.50 0.00 -4.11
C VAL A 62 4.61 1.25 -4.99
N GLN A 63 3.49 1.80 -5.46
CA GLN A 63 3.47 3.04 -6.25
C GLN A 63 4.17 4.19 -5.52
N ARG A 64 3.93 4.35 -4.21
CA ARG A 64 4.64 5.34 -3.40
C ARG A 64 6.13 5.04 -3.30
N ALA A 65 6.52 3.79 -3.09
CA ALA A 65 7.93 3.41 -2.97
C ALA A 65 8.70 3.73 -4.27
N VAL A 66 8.13 3.36 -5.43
CA VAL A 66 8.66 3.71 -6.76
C VAL A 66 8.73 5.22 -6.96
N ALA A 67 7.64 5.94 -6.65
CA ALA A 67 7.64 7.41 -6.76
C ALA A 67 8.71 8.06 -5.88
N MET A 68 8.93 7.54 -4.66
CA MET A 68 9.94 8.04 -3.74
C MET A 68 11.37 7.71 -4.17
N SER A 69 11.61 6.57 -4.82
CA SER A 69 12.95 6.22 -5.32
C SER A 69 13.37 7.07 -6.51
N ASN A 70 12.40 7.59 -7.26
CA ASN A 70 12.64 8.45 -8.41
C ASN A 70 12.84 9.93 -8.03
N LEU A 71 12.76 10.27 -6.74
CA LEU A 71 13.09 11.61 -6.25
C LEU A 71 14.61 11.77 -6.07
N PRO A 72 15.20 12.89 -6.51
CA PRO A 72 16.61 13.19 -6.22
C PRO A 72 16.88 13.20 -4.70
N LEU A 73 18.01 12.62 -4.31
CA LEU A 73 18.49 12.67 -2.93
C LEU A 73 18.70 14.14 -2.53
N GLY A 74 18.13 14.55 -1.39
CA GLY A 74 18.25 15.93 -0.89
C GLY A 74 17.09 16.87 -1.25
N VAL A 75 16.05 16.39 -1.94
CA VAL A 75 14.79 17.14 -2.08
C VAL A 75 14.08 17.19 -0.71
N GLN A 76 14.29 18.29 0.02
CA GLN A 76 13.44 18.72 1.13
C GLN A 76 12.54 19.85 0.62
N ILE A 77 11.23 19.59 0.52
CA ILE A 77 10.25 20.58 0.09
C ILE A 77 9.98 21.53 1.26
N ASP A 78 10.43 22.79 1.19
CA ASP A 78 9.87 23.88 1.99
C ASP A 78 9.92 25.23 1.28
N GLU A 79 8.85 26.02 1.49
CA GLU A 79 8.80 27.49 1.73
C GLU A 79 7.36 28.08 1.68
N VAL A 80 6.30 27.30 1.40
CA VAL A 80 4.89 27.79 1.47
C VAL A 80 3.95 26.82 2.22
N GLY A 81 4.49 26.07 3.18
CA GLY A 81 3.72 25.10 3.96
C GLY A 81 4.07 23.67 3.55
N ALA A 82 4.90 23.03 4.37
CA ALA A 82 5.41 21.70 4.13
C ALA A 82 4.29 20.70 3.84
N THR A 83 4.14 20.29 2.58
CA THR A 83 3.41 19.08 2.24
C THR A 83 4.28 17.92 2.68
N ARG A 84 4.18 17.56 3.97
CA ARG A 84 4.82 16.35 4.49
C ARG A 84 4.18 15.17 3.76
N LEU A 85 4.94 14.49 2.90
CA LEU A 85 4.61 13.16 2.43
C LEU A 85 4.62 12.23 3.65
N GLY A 86 3.47 12.12 4.31
CA GLY A 86 3.31 11.29 5.50
C GLY A 86 3.87 9.88 5.28
N SER A 87 4.41 9.29 6.34
CA SER A 87 5.06 7.96 6.31
C SER A 87 4.11 6.84 5.86
N THR A 88 2.80 7.05 5.91
CA THR A 88 1.79 6.16 5.33
C THR A 88 0.63 7.03 4.84
N GLY A 89 0.36 6.97 3.53
CA GLY A 89 -0.71 7.76 2.91
C GLY A 89 -2.05 7.57 3.64
N PRO A 90 -2.87 8.63 3.83
CA PRO A 90 -4.17 8.53 4.52
C PRO A 90 -5.04 7.41 3.97
N GLU A 91 -4.98 7.20 2.67
CA GLU A 91 -5.76 6.18 1.98
C GLU A 91 -5.28 4.75 2.26
N VAL A 92 -3.97 4.51 2.36
CA VAL A 92 -3.43 3.22 2.82
C VAL A 92 -3.90 2.93 4.25
N ARG A 93 -3.91 3.95 5.13
CA ARG A 93 -4.42 3.80 6.50
C ARG A 93 -5.91 3.48 6.53
N ARG A 94 -6.72 4.10 5.67
CA ARG A 94 -8.17 3.82 5.55
C ARG A 94 -8.43 2.39 5.09
N LEU A 95 -7.69 1.92 4.09
CA LEU A 95 -7.83 0.58 3.52
C LEU A 95 -7.34 -0.51 4.47
N GLU A 96 -6.20 -0.30 5.15
CA GLU A 96 -5.63 -1.25 6.10
C GLU A 96 -6.35 -1.22 7.45
N GLY A 97 -7.00 -0.11 7.81
CA GLY A 97 -7.58 0.16 9.13
C GLY A 97 -8.36 -1.03 9.72
N PRO A 98 -9.31 -1.63 8.98
CA PRO A 98 -10.09 -2.78 9.46
C PRO A 98 -9.25 -4.05 9.71
N TYR A 99 -8.09 -4.18 9.07
CA TYR A 99 -7.25 -5.37 9.10
C TYR A 99 -6.01 -5.20 9.98
N ARG A 100 -5.72 -3.99 10.46
CA ARG A 100 -4.52 -3.71 11.24
C ARG A 100 -4.49 -4.50 12.55
N LYS A 101 -3.35 -5.13 12.81
CA LYS A 101 -3.08 -5.77 14.10
C LYS A 101 -2.97 -4.67 15.15
N VAL A 102 -3.76 -4.79 16.21
CA VAL A 102 -3.62 -3.94 17.39
C VAL A 102 -2.30 -4.31 18.07
N VAL A 103 -1.38 -3.36 18.14
CA VAL A 103 -0.19 -3.47 18.98
C VAL A 103 -0.59 -2.95 20.35
N VAL A 104 -0.77 -3.86 21.31
CA VAL A 104 -0.91 -3.50 22.72
C VAL A 104 0.52 -3.47 23.28
N GLY A 105 0.97 -2.28 23.65
CA GLY A 105 2.25 -2.03 24.32
C GLY A 105 1.98 -1.37 25.66
#